data_AF-A0A6N7ZZU8-F1
#
_entry.id   AF-A0A6N7ZZU8-F1
#
_cell.length_a   1.000
_cell.length_b   1.000
_cell.length_c   1.000
_cell.angle_alpha   90.00
_cell.angle_beta   90.00
_cell.angle_gamma   90.00
#
_symmetry.space_group_name_H-M   'P 1'
#
loop_
_entity.id
_entity.type
_entity.pdbx_description
1 polymer ?
#
loop_
_entity_poly.entity_id
_entity_poly.type
_entity_poly.pdbx_seq_one_letter_code
_entity_poly.pdbx_strand_id
1 'polypeptide(L)'
;MTQVARALAGLSCLALIGMASVASAAGSEKTHPVNCATAEGDLRAIAAEKKHAEDQQAESVFAITPAGALLGLVSGTENKRLEMLSGDYVKKLDERSAEIKETCGIK
;
A
#
# COMPACT_ATOMS: atom_id res chain seq x y z
N MET A 1 -18.53 26.13 57.92
CA MET A 1 -18.31 25.28 59.11
C MET A 1 -17.19 24.30 58.79
N THR A 2 -16.08 24.46 59.53
CA THR A 2 -15.10 23.43 59.92
C THR A 2 -14.24 22.69 58.87
N GLN A 3 -12.94 22.97 58.98
CA GLN A 3 -11.75 22.26 58.47
C GLN A 3 -11.72 20.76 58.80
N VAL A 4 -10.96 19.95 58.04
CA VAL A 4 -9.63 19.37 58.42
C VAL A 4 -9.11 18.46 57.28
N ALA A 5 -8.03 18.82 56.61
CA ALA A 5 -6.65 18.38 56.89
C ALA A 5 -6.34 16.93 56.49
N ARG A 6 -5.47 16.74 55.49
CA ARG A 6 -4.23 15.97 55.61
C ARG A 6 -3.44 15.96 54.29
N ALA A 7 -2.25 16.56 54.36
CA ALA A 7 -1.17 16.34 53.42
C ALA A 7 -0.62 14.91 53.58
N LEU A 8 -0.14 14.32 52.48
CA LEU A 8 1.22 13.76 52.33
C LEU A 8 1.32 12.85 51.10
N ALA A 9 2.36 13.10 50.31
CA ALA A 9 3.12 12.15 49.49
C ALA A 9 2.36 11.33 48.42
N GLY A 10 2.60 11.68 47.16
CA GLY A 10 2.23 10.81 46.04
C GLY A 10 2.55 11.41 44.67
N LEU A 11 3.83 11.36 44.30
CA LEU A 11 4.32 11.26 42.92
C LEU A 11 3.51 12.00 41.83
N SER A 12 3.53 13.34 41.84
CA SER A 12 3.07 14.13 40.70
C SER A 12 4.29 14.52 39.84
N CYS A 13 4.63 13.68 38.88
CA CYS A 13 5.47 14.07 37.75
C CYS A 13 4.57 14.15 36.52
N LEU A 14 4.48 15.37 36.00
CA LEU A 14 3.68 15.85 34.89
C LEU A 14 3.45 14.81 33.78
N ALA A 15 2.18 14.60 33.45
CA ALA A 15 1.76 14.00 32.19
C ALA A 15 2.21 14.90 31.02
N LEU A 16 3.33 14.55 30.40
CA LEU A 16 3.64 15.00 29.04
C LEU A 16 2.90 14.08 28.07
N ILE A 17 1.67 14.46 27.73
CA ILE A 17 0.98 13.92 26.55
C ILE A 17 1.73 14.47 25.34
N GLY A 18 2.82 13.80 24.96
CA GLY A 18 3.50 14.03 23.70
C GLY A 18 2.60 13.54 22.57
N MET A 19 1.97 14.48 21.86
CA MET A 19 1.30 14.23 20.60
C MET A 19 2.36 13.72 19.61
N ALA A 20 2.53 12.40 19.52
CA ALA A 20 3.34 11.79 18.49
C ALA A 20 2.68 12.14 17.15
N SER A 21 3.27 13.10 16.45
CA SER A 21 2.90 13.46 15.10
C SER A 21 3.02 12.18 14.27
N VAL A 22 1.90 11.69 13.75
CA VAL A 22 1.90 10.73 12.66
C VAL A 22 2.58 11.43 11.48
N ALA A 23 3.90 11.28 11.39
CA ALA A 23 4.64 11.65 10.21
C ALA A 23 4.08 10.79 9.08
N SER A 24 3.17 11.37 8.28
CA SER A 24 2.82 10.80 6.99
C SER A 24 4.11 10.79 6.20
N ALA A 25 4.74 9.62 6.14
CA ALA A 25 5.85 9.36 5.25
C ALA A 25 5.28 9.42 3.83
N ALA A 26 5.18 10.62 3.28
CA ALA A 26 5.11 10.86 1.85
C ALA A 26 6.47 10.47 1.25
N GLY A 27 6.78 9.18 1.30
CA GLY A 27 7.99 8.61 0.72
C GLY A 27 7.75 8.43 -0.76
N SER A 28 8.52 9.11 -1.60
CA SER A 28 8.54 8.87 -3.05
C SER A 28 8.63 7.38 -3.32
N GLU A 29 7.55 6.91 -3.91
CA GLU A 29 7.12 5.54 -4.05
C GLU A 29 8.01 4.85 -5.08
N LYS A 30 8.92 3.98 -4.63
CA LYS A 30 9.80 3.26 -5.56
C LYS A 30 9.07 2.08 -6.18
N THR A 31 8.83 2.15 -7.48
CA THR A 31 8.44 1.01 -8.32
C THR A 31 9.64 0.55 -9.15
N HIS A 32 9.68 -0.72 -9.49
CA HIS A 32 10.58 -1.28 -10.47
C HIS A 32 10.26 -0.67 -11.84
N PRO A 33 11.29 -0.21 -12.57
CA PRO A 33 11.10 0.36 -13.89
C PRO A 33 10.48 -0.68 -14.84
N VAL A 34 9.79 -0.19 -15.87
CA VAL A 34 9.26 -1.03 -16.94
C VAL A 34 10.40 -1.79 -17.62
N ASN A 35 10.20 -3.09 -17.85
CA ASN A 35 11.11 -3.94 -18.61
C ASN A 35 10.46 -4.35 -19.94
N CYS A 36 10.89 -3.71 -21.04
CA CYS A 36 10.31 -4.00 -22.35
C CYS A 36 10.64 -5.40 -22.90
N ALA A 37 11.64 -6.09 -22.34
CA ALA A 37 11.92 -7.48 -22.70
C ALA A 37 10.84 -8.45 -22.20
N THR A 38 10.09 -8.09 -21.15
CA THR A 38 9.02 -8.91 -20.57
C THR A 38 7.62 -8.34 -20.78
N ALA A 39 7.50 -7.17 -21.43
CA ALA A 39 6.26 -6.41 -21.52
C ALA A 39 5.04 -7.22 -22.03
N GLU A 40 5.20 -8.08 -23.03
CA GLU A 40 4.09 -8.92 -23.50
C GLU A 40 3.61 -9.91 -22.42
N GLY A 41 4.54 -10.49 -21.65
CA GLY A 41 4.22 -11.36 -20.52
C GLY A 41 3.56 -10.59 -19.39
N ASP A 42 4.09 -9.41 -19.07
CA ASP A 42 3.57 -8.53 -18.03
C ASP A 42 2.13 -8.09 -18.35
N LEU A 43 1.86 -7.68 -19.60
CA LEU A 43 0.52 -7.29 -20.05
C LEU A 43 -0.47 -8.46 -19.99
N ARG A 44 -0.04 -9.68 -20.36
CA ARG A 44 -0.90 -10.88 -20.23
C ARG A 44 -1.22 -11.19 -18.77
N ALA A 45 -0.23 -11.11 -17.89
CA ALA A 45 -0.41 -11.36 -16.47
C ALA A 45 -1.29 -10.29 -15.82
N ILE A 46 -1.09 -9.01 -16.15
CA ILE A 46 -1.95 -7.90 -15.71
C ILE A 46 -3.40 -8.10 -16.20
N ALA A 47 -3.61 -8.50 -17.45
CA ALA A 47 -4.96 -8.74 -17.97
C ALA A 47 -5.66 -9.92 -17.27
N ALA A 48 -4.94 -11.02 -17.05
CA ALA A 48 -5.46 -12.18 -16.33
C ALA A 48 -5.81 -11.83 -14.87
N GLU A 49 -4.93 -11.07 -14.22
CA GLU A 49 -5.10 -10.62 -12.85
C GLU A 49 -6.25 -9.60 -12.73
N LYS A 50 -6.39 -8.67 -13.68
CA LYS A 50 -7.51 -7.74 -13.73
C LYS A 50 -8.83 -8.49 -13.83
N LYS A 51 -8.91 -9.45 -14.76
CA LYS A 51 -10.10 -10.30 -14.90
C LYS A 51 -10.38 -11.07 -13.60
N HIS A 52 -9.34 -11.61 -12.97
CA HIS A 52 -9.48 -12.30 -11.68
C HIS A 52 -10.01 -11.35 -10.59
N ALA A 53 -9.48 -10.14 -10.48
CA ALA A 53 -9.90 -9.12 -9.51
C ALA A 53 -11.32 -8.60 -9.75
N GLU A 54 -11.75 -8.51 -11.01
CA GLU A 54 -13.13 -8.13 -11.38
C GLU A 54 -14.13 -9.25 -11.07
N ASP A 55 -13.76 -10.52 -11.34
CA ASP A 55 -14.61 -11.69 -11.12
C ASP A 55 -14.69 -12.08 -9.62
N GLN A 56 -13.63 -11.82 -8.86
CA GLN A 56 -13.47 -12.23 -7.46
C GLN A 56 -13.27 -10.99 -6.60
N GLN A 57 -14.36 -10.42 -6.06
CA GLN A 57 -14.26 -9.33 -5.08
C GLN A 57 -13.60 -9.84 -3.78
N ALA A 58 -12.26 -9.78 -3.72
CA ALA A 58 -11.43 -9.97 -2.53
C ALA A 58 -11.13 -11.42 -2.04
N GLU A 59 -11.17 -12.45 -2.90
CA GLU A 59 -10.62 -13.79 -2.56
C GLU A 59 -9.08 -13.79 -2.73
N SER A 60 -8.45 -13.04 -1.82
CA SER A 60 -7.10 -12.45 -1.83
C SER A 60 -5.87 -13.39 -1.75
N VAL A 61 -5.96 -14.67 -2.12
CA VAL A 61 -4.88 -15.63 -1.75
C VAL A 61 -4.23 -16.39 -2.92
N PHE A 62 -4.83 -16.44 -4.12
CA PHE A 62 -4.34 -17.32 -5.19
C PHE A 62 -3.92 -16.63 -6.50
N ALA A 63 -3.38 -15.41 -6.41
CA ALA A 63 -2.69 -14.83 -7.56
C ALA A 63 -1.38 -15.59 -7.81
N ILE A 64 -1.33 -16.33 -8.92
CA ILE A 64 -0.18 -17.12 -9.40
C ILE A 64 1.10 -16.27 -9.49
N THR A 65 0.94 -14.95 -9.60
CA THR A 65 1.98 -13.94 -9.38
C THR A 65 1.51 -12.93 -8.33
N PRO A 66 2.34 -12.55 -7.34
CA PRO A 66 1.96 -11.49 -6.41
C PRO A 66 1.65 -10.23 -7.22
N ALA A 67 0.41 -9.76 -7.12
CA ALA A 67 -0.09 -8.50 -7.64
C ALA A 67 0.92 -7.34 -7.57
N GLY A 68 1.67 -7.27 -6.45
CA GLY A 68 2.71 -6.26 -6.27
C GLY A 68 3.83 -6.32 -7.31
N ALA A 69 4.25 -7.51 -7.76
CA ALA A 69 5.27 -7.65 -8.80
C ALA A 69 4.78 -7.10 -10.15
N LEU A 70 3.50 -7.32 -10.49
CA LEU A 70 2.90 -6.79 -11.72
C LEU A 70 2.86 -5.26 -11.71
N LEU A 71 2.55 -4.67 -10.55
CA LEU A 71 2.62 -3.23 -10.33
C LEU A 71 4.05 -2.68 -10.17
N GLY A 72 5.08 -3.54 -10.23
CA GLY A 72 6.46 -3.17 -9.99
C GLY A 72 6.73 -2.74 -8.55
N LEU A 73 5.92 -3.11 -7.57
CA LEU A 73 6.21 -2.81 -6.17
C LEU A 73 7.49 -3.50 -5.71
N VAL A 74 8.38 -2.74 -5.09
CA VAL A 74 9.60 -3.26 -4.47
C VAL A 74 9.23 -4.09 -3.23
N SER A 75 9.95 -5.18 -2.98
CA SER A 75 9.81 -5.94 -1.73
C SER A 75 9.95 -5.03 -0.50
N GLY A 76 9.10 -5.22 0.52
CA GLY A 76 9.07 -4.36 1.71
C GLY A 76 8.15 -3.14 1.60
N THR A 77 7.31 -3.05 0.56
CA THR A 77 6.22 -2.07 0.50
C THR A 77 4.89 -2.70 0.94
N GLU A 78 4.86 -3.39 2.08
CA GLU A 78 3.67 -4.14 2.54
C GLU A 78 2.40 -3.30 2.60
N ASN A 79 2.47 -2.04 3.06
CA ASN A 79 1.31 -1.16 3.12
C ASN A 79 0.66 -0.92 1.76
N LYS A 80 1.44 -0.85 0.68
CA LYS A 80 0.88 -0.73 -0.68
C LYS A 80 0.22 -2.00 -1.15
N ARG A 81 0.76 -3.15 -0.75
CA ARG A 81 0.08 -4.43 -0.99
C ARG A 81 -1.27 -4.46 -0.26
N LEU A 82 -1.36 -3.87 0.93
CA LEU A 82 -2.61 -3.70 1.65
C LEU A 82 -3.55 -2.68 0.98
N GLU A 83 -3.04 -1.60 0.40
CA GLU A 83 -3.83 -0.67 -0.41
C GLU A 83 -4.40 -1.34 -1.66
N MET A 84 -3.74 -2.35 -2.22
CA MET A 84 -4.34 -3.18 -3.29
C MET A 84 -5.43 -4.15 -2.78
N LEU A 85 -5.55 -4.37 -1.46
CA LEU A 85 -6.74 -5.03 -0.91
C LEU A 85 -7.93 -4.06 -0.85
N SER A 86 -7.70 -2.76 -1.09
CA SER A 86 -8.75 -1.77 -1.27
C SER A 86 -9.23 -1.74 -2.74
N GLY A 87 -10.41 -1.18 -2.98
CA GLY A 87 -11.07 -1.19 -4.30
C GLY A 87 -10.29 -0.54 -5.45
N ASP A 88 -9.18 0.14 -5.18
CA ASP A 88 -8.36 0.81 -6.20
C ASP A 88 -7.42 -0.13 -6.97
N TYR A 89 -7.43 -1.44 -6.68
CA TYR A 89 -6.52 -2.40 -7.29
C TYR A 89 -6.61 -2.50 -8.82
N VAL A 90 -7.82 -2.62 -9.36
CA VAL A 90 -8.06 -2.70 -10.82
C VAL A 90 -7.54 -1.45 -11.52
N LYS A 91 -7.74 -0.27 -10.91
CA LYS A 91 -7.24 1.00 -11.43
C LYS A 91 -5.71 1.01 -11.50
N LYS A 92 -5.02 0.47 -10.48
CA LYS A 92 -3.56 0.38 -10.47
C LYS A 92 -3.01 -0.57 -11.54
N LEU A 93 -3.72 -1.67 -11.81
CA LEU A 93 -3.39 -2.58 -12.92
C LEU A 93 -3.52 -1.88 -14.28
N ASP A 94 -4.57 -1.08 -14.47
CA ASP A 94 -4.77 -0.28 -15.69
C ASP A 94 -3.70 0.80 -15.86
N GLU A 95 -3.37 1.53 -14.79
CA GLU A 95 -2.29 2.53 -14.77
C GLU A 95 -0.95 1.90 -15.19
N ARG A 96 -0.62 0.74 -14.61
CA ARG A 96 0.63 0.04 -14.93
C ARG A 96 0.64 -0.50 -16.36
N SER A 97 -0.49 -1.03 -16.85
CA SER A 97 -0.63 -1.48 -18.24
C SER A 97 -0.38 -0.33 -19.22
N ALA A 98 -0.96 0.86 -18.94
CA ALA A 98 -0.75 2.05 -19.74
C ALA A 98 0.72 2.51 -19.72
N GLU A 99 1.36 2.52 -18.55
CA GLU A 99 2.78 2.85 -18.41
C GLU A 99 3.68 1.91 -19.22
N ILE A 100 3.43 0.59 -19.18
CA ILE A 100 4.18 -0.41 -19.96
C ILE A 100 4.00 -0.14 -21.46
N LYS A 101 2.76 0.09 -21.90
CA LYS A 101 2.45 0.37 -23.31
C LYS A 101 3.13 1.63 -23.82
N GLU A 102 3.03 2.72 -23.07
CA GLU A 102 3.66 3.99 -23.41
C GLU A 102 5.18 3.85 -23.46
N THR A 103 5.79 3.27 -22.43
CA THR A 103 7.24 3.14 -22.32
C THR A 103 7.84 2.23 -23.39
N CYS A 104 7.15 1.14 -23.75
CA CYS A 104 7.64 0.16 -24.70
C CYS A 104 7.12 0.36 -26.13
N GLY A 105 6.29 1.38 -26.39
CA GLY A 105 5.73 1.65 -27.71
C GLY A 105 4.73 0.59 -28.20
N ILE A 106 4.04 -0.07 -27.28
CA ILE A 106 3.05 -1.12 -27.56
C ILE A 106 1.66 -0.48 -27.63
N LYS A 107 0.86 -0.85 -28.63
CA LYS A 107 -0.51 -0.33 -28.83
C LYS A 107 -1.53 -1.16 -28.05
#